data_AF-A0A0A9Z9Q3-F1
#
_entry.id   AF-A0A0A9Z9Q3-F1
#
_cell.length_a   1.000
_cell.length_b   1.000
_cell.length_c   1.000
_cell.angle_alpha   90.00
_cell.angle_beta   90.00
_cell.angle_gamma   90.00
#
_symmetry.space_group_name_H-M   'P 1'
#
loop_
_entity.id
_entity.type
_entity.pdbx_description
1 polymer ?
#
loop_
_entity_poly.entity_id
_entity_poly.type
_entity_poly.pdbx_seq_one_letter_code
_entity_poly.pdbx_strand_id
1 'polypeptide(L)'
;KEENLELKNEIKSLRSDFRKSEQNIERLDNWSRRNNLILSGLKHDGISDTGETIRSFISEALGVSPVPIISDVVRLGKNKPNAPLLVKFASGSGISEILRRTGRLK
;
A
#
# COMPACT_ATOMS: atom_id res chain seq x y z
N LYS A 1 -44.55 22.96 11.46
CA LYS A 1 -44.49 21.82 10.50
C LYS A 1 -43.38 22.03 9.47
N GLU A 2 -43.16 23.25 8.98
CA GLU A 2 -42.04 23.62 8.08
C GLU A 2 -40.66 23.35 8.68
N GLU A 3 -40.44 23.73 9.93
CA GLU A 3 -39.16 23.48 10.64
C GLU A 3 -38.77 21.98 10.64
N ASN A 4 -39.76 21.11 10.76
CA ASN A 4 -39.55 19.65 10.69
C ASN A 4 -39.20 19.16 9.27
N LEU A 5 -39.62 19.89 8.24
CA LEU A 5 -39.27 19.61 6.84
C LEU A 5 -37.87 20.13 6.52
N GLU A 6 -37.53 21.32 7.00
CA GLU A 6 -36.20 21.92 6.87
C GLU A 6 -35.14 21.05 7.56
N LEU A 7 -35.39 20.63 8.81
CA LEU A 7 -34.50 19.72 9.54
C LEU A 7 -34.33 18.38 8.80
N LYS A 8 -35.39 17.83 8.20
CA LYS A 8 -35.28 16.59 7.41
C LYS A 8 -34.44 16.79 6.14
N ASN A 9 -34.56 17.93 5.48
CA ASN A 9 -33.75 18.26 4.31
C ASN A 9 -32.29 18.48 4.70
N GLU A 10 -32.03 19.16 5.80
CA GLU A 10 -30.69 19.38 6.33
C GLU A 10 -30.02 18.06 6.72
N ILE A 11 -30.72 17.17 7.45
CA ILE A 11 -30.23 15.82 7.77
C ILE A 11 -29.92 15.03 6.49
N LYS A 12 -30.76 15.14 5.45
CA LYS A 12 -30.53 14.46 4.17
C LYS A 12 -29.27 14.99 3.47
N SER A 13 -29.08 16.31 3.45
CA SER A 13 -27.88 16.95 2.89
C SER A 13 -26.62 16.55 3.65
N LEU A 14 -26.64 16.63 4.98
CA LEU A 14 -25.53 16.22 5.84
C LEU A 14 -25.14 14.76 5.63
N ARG A 15 -26.12 13.85 5.53
CA ARG A 15 -25.87 12.42 5.23
C ARG A 15 -25.25 12.22 3.85
N SER A 16 -25.68 13.00 2.85
CA SER A 16 -25.10 12.96 1.51
C SER A 16 -23.64 13.40 1.53
N ASP A 17 -23.35 14.51 2.20
CA ASP A 17 -22.00 15.06 2.22
C ASP A 17 -21.04 14.21 3.06
N PHE A 18 -21.53 13.62 4.15
CA PHE A 18 -20.79 12.61 4.90
C PHE A 18 -20.38 11.42 4.01
N ARG A 19 -21.32 10.85 3.25
CA ARG A 19 -21.03 9.75 2.31
C ARG A 19 -20.02 10.13 1.23
N LYS A 20 -20.10 11.34 0.69
CA LYS A 20 -19.11 11.84 -0.28
C LYS A 20 -17.72 11.94 0.36
N SER A 21 -17.65 12.40 1.59
CA SER A 21 -16.40 12.48 2.35
C SER A 21 -15.79 11.10 2.58
N GLU A 22 -16.59 10.13 3.04
CA GLU A 22 -16.14 8.73 3.21
C GLU A 22 -15.57 8.16 1.90
N GLN A 23 -16.27 8.34 0.78
CA GLN A 23 -15.79 7.88 -0.53
C GLN A 23 -14.47 8.55 -0.93
N ASN A 24 -14.29 9.83 -0.61
CA ASN A 24 -13.05 10.54 -0.91
C ASN A 24 -11.89 10.05 -0.05
N ILE A 25 -12.14 9.80 1.25
CA ILE A 25 -11.15 9.22 2.16
C ILE A 25 -10.71 7.84 1.64
N GLU A 26 -11.66 6.98 1.27
CA GLU A 26 -11.37 5.65 0.75
C GLU A 26 -10.57 5.72 -0.57
N ARG A 27 -10.91 6.65 -1.48
CA ARG A 27 -10.15 6.86 -2.72
C ARG A 27 -8.71 7.29 -2.45
N LEU A 28 -8.50 8.22 -1.52
CA LEU A 28 -7.17 8.72 -1.16
C LEU A 28 -6.33 7.64 -0.47
N ASP A 29 -6.93 6.85 0.44
CA ASP A 29 -6.26 5.73 1.09
C ASP A 29 -5.85 4.66 0.07
N ASN A 30 -6.77 4.29 -0.83
CA ASN A 30 -6.46 3.38 -1.93
C ASN A 30 -5.36 3.94 -2.84
N TRP A 31 -5.40 5.22 -3.18
CA TRP A 31 -4.37 5.86 -4.00
C TRP A 31 -2.99 5.80 -3.32
N SER A 32 -2.93 6.12 -2.03
CA SER A 32 -1.70 6.06 -1.23
C SER A 32 -1.11 4.64 -1.14
N ARG A 33 -1.97 3.61 -1.10
CA ARG A 33 -1.55 2.21 -0.96
C ARG A 33 -1.18 1.51 -2.26
N ARG A 34 -1.56 2.05 -3.43
CA ARG A 34 -1.27 1.43 -4.74
C ARG A 34 0.21 1.17 -4.98
N ASN A 35 1.06 2.00 -4.39
CA ASN A 35 2.49 1.89 -4.54
C ASN A 35 3.19 1.08 -3.43
N ASN A 36 2.42 0.34 -2.64
CA ASN A 36 2.94 -0.41 -1.51
C ASN A 36 2.84 -1.92 -1.78
N LEU A 37 3.90 -2.65 -1.48
CA LEU A 37 3.90 -4.11 -1.49
C LEU A 37 4.25 -4.66 -0.12
N ILE A 38 3.59 -5.74 0.26
CA ILE A 38 3.97 -6.53 1.44
C ILE A 38 4.77 -7.72 0.95
N LEU A 39 6.04 -7.78 1.33
CA LEU A 39 6.93 -8.90 1.06
C LEU A 39 7.04 -9.75 2.33
N SER A 40 6.59 -11.00 2.26
CA SER A 40 6.70 -11.98 3.34
C SER A 40 7.63 -13.12 2.94
N GLY A 41 8.23 -13.80 3.93
CA GLY A 41 9.11 -14.95 3.69
C GLY A 41 10.53 -14.59 3.23
N LEU A 42 10.86 -13.31 3.06
CA LEU A 42 12.23 -12.86 2.83
C LEU A 42 13.07 -13.10 4.09
N LYS A 43 14.23 -13.72 3.90
CA LYS A 43 15.19 -13.92 5.00
C LYS A 43 15.86 -12.60 5.34
N HIS A 44 15.62 -12.09 6.53
CA HIS A 44 16.31 -10.91 7.08
C HIS A 44 16.46 -11.03 8.59
N ASP A 45 17.58 -10.52 9.09
CA ASP A 45 18.00 -10.62 10.51
C ASP A 45 17.44 -9.48 11.39
N GLY A 46 16.69 -8.54 10.81
CA GLY A 46 16.14 -7.39 11.53
C GLY A 46 17.18 -6.32 11.94
N ILE A 47 18.43 -6.41 11.51
CA ILE A 47 19.46 -5.38 11.78
C ILE A 47 20.03 -4.87 10.45
N SER A 48 20.14 -5.75 9.46
CA SER A 48 20.61 -5.46 8.10
C SER A 48 19.77 -4.43 7.35
N ASP A 49 20.40 -3.82 6.35
CA ASP A 49 19.75 -2.94 5.37
C ASP A 49 18.75 -3.77 4.55
N THR A 50 17.49 -3.75 4.98
CA THR A 50 16.39 -4.42 4.30
C THR A 50 16.18 -3.91 2.88
N GLY A 51 16.61 -2.66 2.58
CA GLY A 51 16.48 -2.08 1.25
C GLY A 51 17.29 -2.83 0.21
N GLU A 52 18.54 -3.19 0.54
CA GLU A 52 19.40 -3.93 -0.38
C GLU A 52 18.89 -5.36 -0.63
N THR A 53 18.47 -6.06 0.42
CA THR A 53 17.86 -7.39 0.30
C THR A 53 16.64 -7.39 -0.62
N ILE A 54 15.81 -6.34 -0.55
CA ILE A 54 14.65 -6.20 -1.44
C ILE A 54 15.09 -5.92 -2.87
N ARG A 55 16.08 -5.05 -3.08
CA ARG A 55 16.62 -4.75 -4.41
C ARG A 55 17.18 -6.01 -5.07
N SER A 56 18.04 -6.75 -4.37
CA SER A 56 18.57 -8.04 -4.84
C SER A 56 17.45 -9.04 -5.11
N PHE A 57 16.43 -9.14 -4.27
CA PHE A 57 15.29 -10.01 -4.52
C PHE A 57 14.54 -9.63 -5.83
N ILE A 58 14.29 -8.34 -6.04
CA ILE A 58 13.57 -7.86 -7.23
C ILE A 58 14.39 -8.09 -8.51
N SER A 59 15.69 -7.80 -8.49
CA SER A 59 16.56 -7.99 -9.66
C SER A 59 16.88 -9.46 -9.91
N GLU A 60 17.33 -10.20 -8.91
CA GLU A 60 17.88 -11.55 -9.06
C GLU A 60 16.78 -12.61 -9.09
N ALA A 61 15.82 -12.57 -8.16
CA ALA A 61 14.78 -13.59 -8.08
C ALA A 61 13.61 -13.32 -9.03
N LEU A 62 13.21 -12.06 -9.21
CA LEU A 62 12.09 -11.70 -10.09
C LEU A 62 12.51 -11.30 -11.50
N GLY A 63 13.79 -11.00 -11.73
CA GLY A 63 14.30 -10.59 -13.03
C GLY A 63 13.77 -9.24 -13.50
N VAL A 64 13.38 -8.36 -12.58
CA VAL A 64 12.82 -7.04 -12.91
C VAL A 64 13.94 -6.01 -13.03
N SER A 65 14.09 -5.43 -14.22
CA SER A 65 15.06 -4.38 -14.49
C SER A 65 14.42 -3.28 -15.36
N PRO A 66 14.59 -1.99 -15.02
CA PRO A 66 15.30 -1.48 -13.84
C PRO A 66 14.55 -1.76 -12.54
N VAL A 67 15.29 -1.90 -11.42
CA VAL A 67 14.67 -2.07 -10.11
C VAL A 67 13.89 -0.80 -9.74
N PRO A 68 12.61 -0.89 -9.38
CA PRO A 68 11.82 0.28 -9.03
C PRO A 68 12.37 1.00 -7.81
N ILE A 69 12.31 2.34 -7.82
CA ILE A 69 12.84 3.16 -6.73
C ILE A 69 12.02 2.92 -5.46
N ILE A 70 12.69 2.41 -4.42
CA ILE A 70 12.12 2.22 -3.09
C ILE A 70 12.20 3.55 -2.35
N SER A 71 11.05 4.03 -1.89
CA SER A 71 10.95 5.26 -1.09
C SER A 71 11.10 4.98 0.40
N ASP A 72 10.56 3.87 0.88
CA ASP A 72 10.49 3.55 2.31
C ASP A 72 10.30 2.05 2.52
N VAL A 73 10.82 1.52 3.63
CA VAL A 73 10.67 0.11 4.02
C VAL A 73 10.33 0.05 5.50
N VAL A 74 9.14 -0.45 5.80
CA VAL A 74 8.65 -0.58 7.17
C VAL A 74 8.43 -2.05 7.49
N ARG A 75 8.92 -2.50 8.64
CA ARG A 75 8.68 -3.87 9.09
C ARG A 75 7.31 -3.98 9.74
N LEU A 76 6.52 -4.94 9.29
CA LEU A 76 5.20 -5.22 9.84
C LEU A 76 5.33 -6.28 10.93
N GLY A 77 5.23 -5.83 12.19
CA GLY A 77 5.31 -6.69 13.38
C GLY A 77 6.49 -6.34 14.29
N LYS A 78 6.52 -6.96 15.48
CA LYS A 78 7.63 -6.82 16.45
C LYS A 78 8.95 -7.28 15.81
N ASN A 79 10.09 -6.78 16.30
CA ASN A 79 11.48 -7.09 15.86
C ASN A 79 11.79 -8.60 15.86
N LYS A 80 11.23 -9.31 14.90
CA LYS A 80 11.39 -10.74 14.67
C LYS A 80 12.08 -10.93 13.32
N PRO A 81 12.96 -11.93 13.20
CA PRO A 81 13.52 -12.29 11.91
C PRO A 81 12.40 -12.67 10.94
N ASN A 82 12.58 -12.34 9.66
CA ASN A 82 11.66 -12.67 8.57
C ASN A 82 10.24 -12.06 8.73
N ALA A 83 10.08 -11.02 9.56
CA ALA A 83 8.83 -10.28 9.65
C ALA A 83 8.44 -9.70 8.27
N PRO A 84 7.16 -9.65 7.90
CA PRO A 84 6.76 -9.07 6.63
C PRO A 84 7.25 -7.61 6.49
N LEU A 85 7.65 -7.22 5.29
CA LEU A 85 8.14 -5.89 4.98
C LEU A 85 7.12 -5.17 4.11
N LEU A 86 6.64 -4.02 4.59
CA LEU A 86 5.91 -3.06 3.77
C LEU A 86 6.91 -2.19 3.02
N VAL A 87 6.98 -2.39 1.71
CA VAL A 87 7.85 -1.63 0.81
C VAL A 87 7.00 -0.60 0.10
N LYS A 88 7.37 0.68 0.22
CA LYS A 88 6.74 1.76 -0.54
C LYS A 88 7.66 2.13 -1.70
N PHE A 89 7.09 2.19 -2.90
CA PHE A 89 7.82 2.62 -4.09
C PHE A 89 7.47 4.08 -4.41
N ALA A 90 8.44 4.80 -4.98
CA ALA A 90 8.24 6.18 -5.40
C ALA A 90 7.24 6.30 -6.58
N SER A 91 7.15 5.26 -7.40
CA SER A 91 6.26 5.19 -8.56
C SER A 91 5.63 3.82 -8.72
N GLY A 92 4.41 3.76 -9.25
CA GLY A 92 3.66 2.53 -9.51
C GLY A 92 4.08 1.80 -10.78
N SER A 93 4.90 2.40 -11.66
CA SER A 93 5.23 1.84 -12.98
C SER A 93 5.94 0.48 -12.92
N GLY A 94 6.66 0.17 -11.84
CA GLY A 94 7.37 -1.11 -11.68
C GLY A 94 6.63 -2.18 -10.88
N ILE A 95 5.52 -1.83 -10.22
CA ILE A 95 4.84 -2.72 -9.29
C ILE A 95 4.03 -3.79 -10.01
N SER A 96 3.39 -3.41 -11.12
CA SER A 96 2.65 -4.36 -11.97
C SER A 96 3.57 -5.45 -12.54
N GLU A 97 4.80 -5.09 -12.91
CA GLU A 97 5.85 -6.01 -13.36
C GLU A 97 6.23 -6.98 -12.24
N ILE A 98 6.50 -6.47 -11.03
CA ILE A 98 6.81 -7.28 -9.84
C ILE A 98 5.66 -8.26 -9.56
N LEU A 99 4.42 -7.78 -9.48
CA LEU A 99 3.23 -8.61 -9.22
C LEU A 99 3.00 -9.67 -10.30
N ARG A 100 3.25 -9.33 -11.57
CA ARG A 100 3.15 -10.29 -12.69
C ARG A 100 4.18 -11.41 -12.57
N ARG A 101 5.39 -11.10 -12.10
CA ARG A 101 6.47 -12.08 -11.92
C ARG A 101 6.26 -12.94 -10.68
N THR A 102 5.78 -12.36 -9.58
CA THR A 102 5.49 -13.10 -8.34
C THR A 102 4.31 -14.05 -8.46
N GLY A 103 3.33 -13.77 -9.34
CA GLY A 103 2.26 -14.72 -9.65
C GLY A 103 2.75 -16.08 -10.18
N ARG A 104 4.01 -16.17 -10.63
CA ARG A 104 4.66 -17.41 -11.09
C ARG A 104 5.38 -18.18 -9.98
N LEU A 105 5.50 -17.62 -8.78
CA LEU A 105 6.18 -18.23 -7.62
C LEU A 105 5.22 -19.03 -6.71
N LYS A 106 4.03 -19.41 -7.23
CA LYS A 106 3.05 -20.21 -6.50
C LYS A 106 3.43 -21.70 -6.50
#